data_AF-A0A961U3T9-F1
#
_entry.id   AF-A0A961U3T9-F1
#
_cell.length_a   1.000
_cell.length_b   1.000
_cell.length_c   1.000
_cell.angle_alpha   90.00
_cell.angle_beta   90.00
_cell.angle_gamma   90.00
#
_symmetry.space_group_name_H-M   'P 1'
#
loop_
_entity.id
_entity.type
_entity.pdbx_description
1 polymer ?
#
loop_
_entity_poly.entity_id
_entity_poly.type
_entity_poly.pdbx_seq_one_letter_code
_entity_poly.pdbx_strand_id
1 'polypeptide(L)'
;AAERARQRGASGAVSHVERLLAPLSRDCGIVTVIDGHPATLAWLGGVNGHRVKALGVEHFGQTGTIPELYRHHGIDANAIMHAAQAVSAGAAVRYRKALP
;
A
#
# COMPACT_ATOMS: atom_id res chain seq x y z
N ALA A 1 20.34 2.54 -7.35
CA ALA A 1 21.72 2.48 -6.80
C ALA A 1 22.14 1.04 -6.56
N ALA A 2 21.43 0.27 -5.73
CA ALA A 2 21.74 -1.14 -5.46
C ALA A 2 21.79 -1.99 -6.73
N GLU A 3 20.81 -1.86 -7.63
CA GLU A 3 20.82 -2.57 -8.91
C GLU A 3 22.07 -2.30 -9.75
N ARG A 4 22.45 -1.02 -9.90
CA ARG A 4 23.70 -0.65 -10.58
C ARG A 4 24.95 -1.20 -9.88
N ALA A 5 24.93 -1.33 -8.55
CA ALA A 5 26.04 -1.92 -7.81
C ALA A 5 26.15 -3.43 -8.06
N ARG A 6 25.00 -4.14 -8.13
CA ARG A 6 24.96 -5.56 -8.52
C ARG A 6 25.52 -5.79 -9.92
N GLN A 7 25.12 -4.96 -10.88
CA GLN A 7 25.66 -4.98 -12.25
C GLN A 7 27.17 -4.74 -12.33
N ARG A 8 27.76 -4.10 -11.30
CA ARG A 8 29.20 -3.84 -11.18
C ARG A 8 29.93 -4.87 -10.30
N GLY A 9 29.30 -6.01 -9.97
CA GLY A 9 29.91 -7.11 -9.23
C GLY A 9 29.66 -7.12 -7.71
N ALA A 10 28.99 -6.11 -7.16
CA ALA A 10 28.59 -6.11 -5.74
C ALA A 10 27.28 -6.91 -5.56
N SER A 11 27.36 -8.23 -5.69
CA SER A 11 26.19 -9.15 -5.68
C SER A 11 25.29 -9.01 -4.44
N GLY A 12 25.86 -8.67 -3.28
CA GLY A 12 25.14 -8.46 -2.02
C GLY A 12 24.52 -7.07 -1.84
N ALA A 13 24.54 -6.19 -2.85
CA ALA A 13 23.97 -4.85 -2.70
C ALA A 13 22.44 -4.89 -2.57
N VAL A 14 21.92 -4.29 -1.50
CA VAL A 14 20.49 -4.20 -1.19
C VAL A 14 20.05 -2.73 -1.20
N SER A 15 18.90 -2.43 -1.80
CA SER A 15 18.28 -1.11 -1.76
C SER A 15 17.60 -0.83 -0.42
N HIS A 16 17.21 0.41 -0.19
CA HIS A 16 16.49 0.77 1.04
C HIS A 16 15.15 0.02 1.14
N VAL A 17 14.38 -0.05 0.05
CA VAL A 17 13.07 -0.71 0.04
C VAL A 17 13.18 -2.24 0.22
N GLU A 18 14.19 -2.88 -0.39
CA GLU A 18 14.44 -4.31 -0.16
C GLU A 18 14.75 -4.58 1.32
N ARG A 19 15.54 -3.73 1.99
CA ARG A 19 15.80 -3.87 3.44
C ARG A 19 14.54 -3.65 4.28
N LEU A 20 13.75 -2.63 3.95
CA LEU A 20 12.52 -2.31 4.67
C LEU A 20 11.52 -3.47 4.63
N LEU A 21 11.41 -4.14 3.48
CA LEU A 21 10.46 -5.25 3.27
C LEU A 21 11.04 -6.62 3.62
N ALA A 22 12.34 -6.73 3.91
CA ALA A 22 13.03 -8.00 4.20
C ALA A 22 12.38 -8.84 5.32
N PRO A 23 11.83 -8.26 6.40
CA PRO A 23 11.20 -9.06 7.46
C PRO A 23 9.83 -9.64 7.09
N LEU A 24 9.23 -9.21 5.96
CA LEU A 24 7.89 -9.62 5.57
C LEU A 24 7.91 -10.93 4.78
N SER A 25 6.97 -11.84 5.09
CA SER A 25 6.73 -13.02 4.26
C SER A 25 6.25 -12.63 2.87
N ARG A 26 6.60 -13.41 1.84
CA ARG A 26 6.11 -13.21 0.47
C ARG A 26 4.58 -13.21 0.36
N ASP A 27 3.90 -13.94 1.25
CA ASP A 27 2.43 -14.02 1.28
C ASP A 27 1.77 -12.84 2.01
N CYS A 28 2.58 -11.96 2.61
CA CYS A 28 2.12 -10.74 3.28
C CYS A 28 1.37 -9.84 2.30
N GLY A 29 0.15 -9.47 2.67
CA GLY A 29 -0.62 -8.44 1.99
C GLY A 29 -0.19 -7.06 2.47
N ILE A 30 0.03 -6.13 1.54
CA ILE A 30 0.40 -4.74 1.84
C ILE A 30 -0.77 -3.82 1.48
N VAL A 31 -1.11 -2.92 2.39
CA VAL A 31 -2.01 -1.79 2.11
C VAL A 31 -1.18 -0.51 2.16
N THR A 32 -1.19 0.27 1.08
CA THR A 32 -0.55 1.59 1.06
C THR A 32 -1.63 2.67 1.06
N VAL A 33 -1.39 3.76 1.76
CA VAL A 33 -2.31 4.91 1.82
C VAL A 33 -1.50 6.17 1.57
N ILE A 34 -1.98 7.02 0.67
CA ILE A 34 -1.36 8.31 0.36
C ILE A 34 -2.44 9.34 0.04
N ASP A 35 -2.24 10.57 0.50
CA ASP A 35 -3.01 11.73 0.02
C ASP A 35 -2.43 12.19 -1.33
N GLY A 36 -2.72 11.39 -2.36
CA GLY A 36 -2.18 11.52 -3.71
C GLY A 36 -2.52 10.30 -4.57
N HIS A 37 -2.13 10.30 -5.84
CA HIS A 37 -2.52 9.21 -6.74
C HIS A 37 -1.95 7.86 -6.29
N PRO A 38 -2.77 6.78 -6.19
CA PRO A 38 -2.36 5.49 -5.62
C PRO A 38 -1.20 4.83 -6.38
N ALA A 39 -1.08 5.10 -7.68
CA ALA A 39 0.03 4.63 -8.52
C ALA A 39 1.43 4.99 -7.96
N THR A 40 1.53 6.06 -7.17
CA THR A 40 2.77 6.51 -6.51
C THR A 40 3.40 5.42 -5.65
N LEU A 41 2.58 4.58 -4.98
CA LEU A 41 3.03 3.55 -4.05
C LEU A 41 2.72 2.13 -4.52
N ALA A 42 1.92 1.95 -5.57
CA ALA A 42 1.51 0.63 -6.06
C ALA A 42 2.70 -0.28 -6.45
N TRP A 43 3.82 0.31 -6.89
CA TRP A 43 5.02 -0.43 -7.31
C TRP A 43 5.70 -1.20 -6.16
N LEU A 44 5.42 -0.87 -4.89
CA LEU A 44 6.01 -1.55 -3.74
C LEU A 44 5.72 -3.07 -3.73
N GLY A 45 4.59 -3.48 -4.31
CA GLY A 45 4.24 -4.90 -4.47
C GLY A 45 5.22 -5.64 -5.37
N GLY A 46 5.75 -4.96 -6.39
CA GLY A 46 6.70 -5.53 -7.33
C GLY A 46 8.09 -5.80 -6.76
N VAL A 47 8.45 -5.23 -5.60
CA VAL A 47 9.79 -5.39 -5.01
C VAL A 47 10.08 -6.85 -4.67
N ASN A 48 9.16 -7.51 -3.96
CA ASN A 48 9.29 -8.92 -3.56
C ASN A 48 8.10 -9.79 -4.03
N GLY A 49 7.20 -9.25 -4.87
CA GLY A 49 6.01 -9.95 -5.37
C GLY A 49 4.84 -9.98 -4.38
N HIS A 50 4.75 -9.00 -3.47
CA HIS A 50 3.65 -8.92 -2.51
C HIS A 50 2.33 -8.51 -3.18
N ARG A 51 1.22 -9.02 -2.65
CA ARG A 51 -0.11 -8.50 -2.98
C ARG A 51 -0.28 -7.11 -2.39
N VAL A 52 -0.68 -6.13 -3.21
CA VAL A 52 -0.89 -4.74 -2.78
C VAL A 52 -2.31 -4.28 -3.04
N LYS A 53 -2.89 -3.57 -2.07
CA LYS A 53 -4.02 -2.65 -2.30
C LYS A 53 -3.53 -1.22 -2.05
N ALA A 54 -3.44 -0.44 -3.12
CA ALA A 54 -3.02 0.95 -3.05
C ALA A 54 -4.25 1.85 -2.97
N LEU A 55 -4.41 2.53 -1.83
CA LEU A 55 -5.44 3.54 -1.59
C LEU A 55 -4.84 4.93 -1.80
N GLY A 56 -5.60 5.79 -2.45
CA GLY A 56 -5.16 7.15 -2.74
C GLY A 56 -6.26 7.98 -3.38
N VAL A 57 -5.91 9.22 -3.71
CA VAL A 57 -6.81 10.21 -4.29
C VAL A 57 -6.69 10.17 -5.82
N GLU A 58 -7.81 9.91 -6.51
CA GLU A 58 -7.86 9.85 -7.98
C GLU A 58 -8.44 11.12 -8.62
N HIS A 59 -9.24 11.88 -7.87
CA HIS A 59 -9.95 13.06 -8.35
C HIS A 59 -9.81 14.19 -7.34
N PHE A 60 -9.85 15.43 -7.83
CA PHE A 60 -9.72 16.64 -7.00
C PHE A 60 -10.96 17.53 -7.14
N GLY A 61 -11.05 18.57 -6.31
CA GLY A 61 -12.08 19.62 -6.40
C GLY A 61 -13.19 19.53 -5.35
N GLN A 62 -13.08 18.60 -4.40
CA GLN A 62 -14.02 18.48 -3.30
C GLN A 62 -13.66 19.44 -2.16
N THR A 63 -14.69 19.95 -1.49
CA THR A 63 -14.57 20.73 -0.26
C THR A 63 -15.32 20.00 0.85
N GLY A 64 -14.73 19.96 2.05
CA GLY A 64 -15.32 19.31 3.20
C GLY A 64 -14.32 19.26 4.35
N THR A 65 -14.73 18.66 5.46
CA THR A 65 -13.82 18.36 6.57
C THR A 65 -12.85 17.23 6.19
N ILE A 66 -11.69 17.15 6.85
CA ILE A 66 -10.70 16.09 6.60
C ILE A 66 -11.35 14.68 6.65
N PRO A 67 -12.17 14.31 7.65
CA PRO A 67 -12.82 13.00 7.67
C PRO A 67 -13.78 12.75 6.50
N GLU A 68 -14.47 13.77 6.02
CA GLU A 68 -15.37 13.67 4.87
C GLU A 68 -14.58 13.44 3.58
N LEU A 69 -13.49 14.19 3.39
CA LEU A 69 -12.63 14.04 2.21
C LEU A 69 -11.92 12.68 2.20
N TYR A 70 -11.41 12.21 3.35
CA TYR A 70 -10.81 10.88 3.43
C TYR A 70 -11.80 9.77 3.12
N ARG A 71 -13.04 9.90 3.59
CA ARG A 71 -14.11 8.95 3.24
C ARG A 71 -14.44 9.01 1.76
N HIS A 72 -14.59 10.21 1.21
CA HIS A 72 -14.88 10.42 -0.21
C HIS A 72 -13.82 9.79 -1.12
N HIS A 73 -12.54 9.93 -0.76
CA HIS A 73 -11.42 9.35 -1.51
C HIS A 73 -11.07 7.91 -1.12
N GLY A 74 -11.85 7.27 -0.23
CA GLY A 74 -11.59 5.87 0.15
C GLY A 74 -10.24 5.65 0.85
N ILE A 75 -9.75 6.64 1.59
CA ILE A 75 -8.54 6.56 2.41
C ILE A 75 -8.86 6.66 3.91
N ASP A 76 -10.13 6.61 4.29
CA ASP A 76 -10.56 6.55 5.68
C ASP A 76 -10.32 5.17 6.31
N ALA A 77 -10.53 5.10 7.63
CA ALA A 77 -10.33 3.87 8.38
C ALA A 77 -11.18 2.69 7.86
N ASN A 78 -12.41 2.96 7.38
CA ASN A 78 -13.27 1.90 6.87
C ASN A 78 -12.74 1.33 5.55
N ALA A 79 -12.31 2.18 4.63
CA ALA A 79 -11.69 1.77 3.39
C ALA A 79 -10.38 1.00 3.61
N ILE A 80 -9.55 1.44 4.57
CA ILE A 80 -8.33 0.71 4.96
C ILE A 80 -8.66 -0.69 5.49
N MET A 81 -9.70 -0.85 6.32
CA MET A 81 -10.15 -2.16 6.79
C MET A 81 -10.64 -3.06 5.66
N HIS A 82 -11.35 -2.52 4.66
CA HIS A 82 -11.74 -3.28 3.47
C HIS A 82 -10.53 -3.70 2.63
N ALA A 83 -9.56 -2.82 2.42
CA ALA A 83 -8.33 -3.14 1.73
C ALA A 83 -7.55 -4.25 2.47
N ALA A 84 -7.43 -4.15 3.79
CA ALA A 84 -6.78 -5.16 4.63
C ALA A 84 -7.47 -6.52 4.53
N GLN A 85 -8.81 -6.55 4.57
CA GLN A 85 -9.59 -7.78 4.36
C GLN A 85 -9.36 -8.38 2.97
N ALA A 86 -9.21 -7.55 1.94
CA ALA A 86 -9.06 -8.00 0.56
C ALA A 86 -7.66 -8.59 0.26
N VAL A 87 -6.62 -8.19 1.02
CA VAL A 87 -5.25 -8.69 0.84
C VAL A 87 -4.87 -9.82 1.81
N SER A 88 -5.72 -10.08 2.80
CA SER A 88 -5.49 -11.10 3.84
C SER A 88 -6.48 -12.25 3.71
N ALA A 89 -5.99 -13.48 3.88
CA ALA A 89 -6.84 -14.67 4.02
C ALA A 89 -7.29 -14.91 5.48
N GLY A 90 -6.96 -13.99 6.38
CA GLY A 90 -7.25 -14.10 7.82
C GLY A 90 -8.72 -13.91 8.18
N ALA A 91 -8.99 -13.96 9.48
CA ALA A 91 -10.33 -13.76 10.04
C ALA A 91 -10.93 -12.42 9.61
N ALA A 92 -12.27 -12.36 9.60
CA ALA A 92 -13.00 -11.15 9.25
C ALA A 92 -12.60 -9.97 10.15
N VAL A 93 -12.27 -8.84 9.52
CA VAL A 93 -11.94 -7.59 10.22
C VAL A 93 -13.18 -7.08 10.96
N ARG A 94 -13.07 -6.97 12.28
CA ARG A 94 -14.13 -6.44 13.15
C ARG A 94 -14.37 -4.95 12.89
N TYR A 95 -15.56 -4.45 13.20
CA TYR A 95 -15.96 -3.04 13.08
C TYR A 95 -15.99 -2.44 11.66
N ARG A 96 -15.66 -3.24 10.63
CA ARG A 96 -15.82 -2.88 9.22
C ARG A 96 -17.30 -2.67 8.90
N LYS A 97 -17.64 -1.49 8.36
CA LYS A 97 -18.97 -1.14 7.86
C LYS A 97 -19.01 -1.32 6.34
N ALA A 98 -20.20 -1.39 5.74
CA ALA A 98 -20.32 -1.36 4.28
C ALA A 98 -19.65 -0.08 3.71
N LEU A 99 -19.04 -0.19 2.53
CA LEU A 99 -18.60 0.98 1.78
C LEU A 99 -19.83 1.70 1.22
N PRO A 100 -19.81 3.04 1.14
CA PRO A 100 -20.85 3.81 0.47
C PRO A 100 -20.91 3.50 -1.03
#